data_AF-A0A943HK90-F1
#
_entry.id   AF-A0A943HK90-F1
#
_cell.length_a   1.000
_cell.length_b   1.000
_cell.length_c   1.000
_cell.angle_alpha   90.00
_cell.angle_beta   90.00
_cell.angle_gamma   90.00
#
_symmetry.space_group_name_H-M   'P 1'
#
loop_
_entity.id
_entity.type
_entity.pdbx_description
1 polymer ?
#
loop_
_entity_poly.entity_id
_entity_poly.type
_entity_poly.pdbx_seq_one_letter_code
_entity_poly.pdbx_strand_id
1 'polypeptide(L)'
;MSNQPETNETPATGYTPAPRKVGLPRFFELLGRDLWAFYRASFLCLLGFLPGTVLAVFGQMGGSALLTVLGGLLGGLIGGPFLSGMIDTTLRALRDEPGYWWHTYKRAWKQNWKQSLLPGALLGLFVGSWSWMLRAQAAAGNTSTMMWVASLAGIFVCTGFFSWLLAQVPLVDLPLPQLAKNAGLMFFGFFPRTLAAALLLAVYWGLTLLYLPFTIITLLAFGFWLPVVIALMILYPGLDKVFKLEETLSARRDAEIEERIAESQPTFHNK
;
A
#
# COMPACT_ATOMS: atom_id res chain seq x y z
N MET A 1 24.86 33.23 -48.51
CA MET A 1 23.65 32.60 -47.97
C MET A 1 24.11 31.46 -47.09
N SER A 2 24.06 31.64 -45.76
CA SER A 2 24.59 30.68 -44.79
C SER A 2 23.58 29.57 -44.53
N ASN A 3 23.99 28.33 -44.75
CA ASN A 3 23.28 27.14 -44.31
C ASN A 3 23.32 27.08 -42.77
N GLN A 4 22.19 27.35 -42.11
CA GLN A 4 21.99 26.94 -40.73
C GLN A 4 21.25 25.60 -40.71
N PRO A 5 21.64 24.63 -39.86
CA PRO A 5 20.91 23.39 -39.72
C PRO A 5 19.57 23.67 -39.05
N GLU A 6 18.48 23.29 -39.70
CA GLU A 6 17.15 23.26 -39.11
C GLU A 6 17.21 22.40 -37.85
N THR A 7 17.10 23.04 -36.69
CA THR A 7 16.82 22.34 -35.45
C THR A 7 15.45 21.70 -35.61
N ASN A 8 15.43 20.37 -35.70
CA ASN A 8 14.21 19.57 -35.54
C ASN A 8 13.64 19.81 -34.14
N GLU A 9 12.98 20.95 -33.95
CA GLU A 9 12.07 21.16 -32.84
C GLU A 9 10.81 20.38 -33.18
N THR A 10 10.73 19.16 -32.64
CA THR A 10 9.47 18.46 -32.43
C THR A 10 8.50 19.48 -31.84
N PRO A 11 7.29 19.67 -32.41
CA PRO A 11 6.36 20.67 -31.90
C PRO A 11 6.03 20.31 -30.45
N ALA A 12 6.63 21.04 -29.52
CA ALA A 12 6.34 20.93 -28.11
C ALA A 12 4.87 21.24 -27.93
N THR A 13 4.05 20.20 -27.79
CA THR A 13 2.70 20.36 -27.27
C THR A 13 2.86 21.01 -25.91
N GLY A 14 2.64 22.33 -25.82
CA GLY A 14 2.78 23.16 -24.61
C GLY A 14 1.80 22.81 -23.48
N TYR A 15 1.29 21.59 -23.46
CA TYR A 15 0.51 21.02 -22.39
C TYR A 15 1.47 20.61 -21.26
N THR A 16 1.70 21.53 -20.34
CA THR A 16 2.18 21.17 -19.01
C THR A 16 0.98 20.75 -18.17
N PRO A 17 0.86 19.47 -17.77
CA PRO A 17 -0.22 19.06 -16.89
C PRO A 17 -0.18 19.89 -15.60
N ALA A 18 -1.35 20.31 -15.13
CA ALA A 18 -1.44 21.08 -13.89
C ALA A 18 -0.77 20.31 -12.73
N PRO A 19 -0.05 21.01 -11.84
CA PRO A 19 0.63 20.35 -10.72
C PRO A 19 -0.39 19.61 -9.84
N ARG A 20 -0.04 18.37 -9.47
CA ARG A 20 -0.91 17.52 -8.65
C ARG A 20 -1.14 18.16 -7.29
N LYS A 21 -2.37 18.05 -6.77
CA LYS A 21 -2.69 18.46 -5.41
C LYS A 21 -1.88 17.63 -4.42
N VAL A 22 -1.61 18.20 -3.25
CA VAL A 22 -0.94 17.53 -2.13
C VAL A 22 -1.77 17.63 -0.86
N GLY A 23 -1.58 16.70 0.07
CA GLY A 23 -2.27 16.70 1.37
C GLY A 23 -3.79 16.49 1.26
N LEU A 24 -4.56 17.22 2.07
CA LEU A 24 -6.00 17.02 2.19
C LEU A 24 -6.79 17.25 0.89
N PRO A 25 -6.51 18.29 0.08
CA PRO A 25 -7.16 18.45 -1.23
C PRO A 25 -6.94 17.26 -2.16
N ARG A 26 -5.76 16.62 -2.11
CA ARG A 26 -5.46 15.43 -2.90
C ARG A 26 -6.26 14.22 -2.42
N PHE A 27 -6.45 14.08 -1.11
CA PHE A 27 -7.28 13.01 -0.55
C PHE A 27 -8.71 13.07 -1.11
N PHE A 28 -9.36 14.23 -1.04
CA PHE A 28 -10.73 14.38 -1.55
C PHE A 28 -10.83 14.24 -3.08
N GLU A 29 -9.79 14.64 -3.81
CA GLU A 29 -9.70 14.38 -5.26
C GLU A 29 -9.69 12.88 -5.57
N LEU A 30 -8.87 12.10 -4.84
CA LEU A 30 -8.81 10.65 -4.99
C LEU A 30 -10.13 9.99 -4.57
N LEU A 31 -10.82 10.51 -3.55
CA LEU A 31 -12.16 10.00 -3.20
C LEU A 31 -13.17 10.26 -4.32
N GLY A 32 -13.16 11.46 -4.92
CA GLY A 32 -14.06 11.77 -6.02
C GLY A 32 -13.82 10.88 -7.24
N ARG A 33 -12.56 10.55 -7.53
CA ARG A 33 -12.16 9.83 -8.74
C ARG A 33 -12.12 8.31 -8.59
N ASP A 34 -11.54 7.80 -7.51
CA ASP A 34 -11.11 6.40 -7.37
C ASP A 34 -11.75 5.66 -6.18
N LEU A 35 -12.61 6.30 -5.38
CA LEU A 35 -13.21 5.71 -4.16
C LEU A 35 -13.77 4.31 -4.40
N TRP A 36 -14.43 4.09 -5.53
CA TRP A 36 -15.05 2.79 -5.80
C TRP A 36 -14.03 1.68 -6.12
N ALA A 37 -12.93 2.02 -6.76
CA ALA A 37 -11.81 1.10 -6.94
C ALA A 37 -11.18 0.74 -5.60
N PHE A 38 -10.96 1.74 -4.73
CA PHE A 38 -10.44 1.54 -3.39
C PHE A 38 -11.36 0.66 -2.53
N TYR A 39 -12.66 0.94 -2.54
CA TYR A 39 -13.64 0.20 -1.76
C TYR A 39 -13.70 -1.28 -2.18
N ARG A 40 -13.75 -1.54 -3.49
CA ARG A 40 -13.76 -2.92 -4.03
C ARG A 40 -12.47 -3.69 -3.71
N ALA A 41 -11.31 -3.05 -3.86
CA ALA A 41 -10.03 -3.66 -3.50
C ALA A 41 -9.94 -3.94 -1.98
N SER A 42 -10.47 -3.05 -1.16
CA SER A 42 -10.59 -3.23 0.30
C SER A 42 -11.51 -4.39 0.66
N PHE A 43 -12.63 -4.55 -0.03
CA PHE A 43 -13.53 -5.69 0.20
C PHE A 43 -12.84 -7.02 -0.10
N LEU A 44 -12.04 -7.09 -1.16
CA LEU A 44 -11.22 -8.28 -1.45
C LEU A 44 -10.16 -8.53 -0.37
N CYS A 45 -9.58 -7.49 0.23
CA CYS A 45 -8.71 -7.65 1.40
C CYS A 45 -9.48 -8.26 2.58
N LEU A 46 -10.66 -7.74 2.91
CA LEU A 46 -11.49 -8.28 3.99
C LEU A 46 -11.75 -9.78 3.78
N LEU A 47 -12.14 -10.17 2.57
CA LEU A 47 -12.35 -11.59 2.23
C LEU A 47 -11.08 -12.43 2.35
N GLY A 48 -9.94 -11.90 1.91
CA GLY A 48 -8.65 -12.58 2.01
C GLY A 48 -8.17 -12.80 3.45
N PHE A 49 -8.39 -11.83 4.34
CA PHE A 49 -8.00 -11.94 5.75
C PHE A 49 -9.02 -12.72 6.60
N LEU A 50 -10.29 -12.82 6.16
CA LEU A 50 -11.38 -13.40 6.93
C LEU A 50 -11.08 -14.81 7.50
N PRO A 51 -10.58 -15.80 6.73
CA PRO A 51 -10.33 -17.14 7.28
C PRO A 51 -9.32 -17.14 8.44
N GLY A 52 -8.24 -16.37 8.31
CA GLY A 52 -7.23 -16.24 9.35
C GLY A 52 -7.74 -15.47 10.57
N THR A 53 -8.49 -14.39 10.35
CA THR A 53 -9.12 -13.62 11.43
C THR A 53 -10.11 -14.47 12.22
N VAL A 54 -10.94 -15.28 11.56
CA VAL A 54 -11.88 -16.20 12.24
C VAL A 54 -11.12 -17.19 13.11
N LEU A 55 -10.05 -17.81 12.60
CA LEU A 55 -9.23 -18.72 13.40
C LEU A 55 -8.55 -18.01 14.57
N ALA A 56 -8.05 -16.79 14.36
CA ALA A 56 -7.41 -16.01 15.42
C ALA A 56 -8.40 -15.64 16.53
N VAL A 57 -9.61 -15.20 16.17
CA VAL A 57 -10.69 -14.89 17.12
C VAL A 57 -11.11 -16.15 17.88
N PHE A 58 -11.26 -17.29 17.20
CA PHE A 58 -11.55 -18.57 17.85
C PHE A 58 -10.45 -18.96 18.83
N GLY A 59 -9.18 -18.78 18.47
CA GLY A 59 -8.04 -18.98 19.36
C GLY A 59 -8.08 -18.07 20.59
N GLN A 60 -8.44 -16.80 20.42
CA GLN A 60 -8.58 -15.84 21.52
C GLN A 60 -9.72 -16.21 22.47
N MET A 61 -10.87 -16.60 21.92
CA MET A 61 -12.05 -17.05 22.69
C MET A 61 -11.74 -18.34 23.46
N GLY A 62 -11.04 -19.28 22.84
CA GLY A 62 -10.64 -20.55 23.44
C GLY A 62 -9.41 -20.46 24.35
N GLY A 63 -8.80 -19.28 24.52
CA GLY A 63 -7.59 -19.12 25.34
C GLY A 63 -6.36 -19.85 24.77
N SER A 64 -6.27 -20.03 23.46
CA SER A 64 -5.15 -20.69 22.79
C SER A 64 -4.25 -19.70 22.05
N ALA A 65 -3.03 -19.52 22.57
CA ALA A 65 -1.98 -18.75 21.93
C ALA A 65 -1.64 -19.30 20.53
N LEU A 66 -1.54 -20.62 20.44
CA LEU A 66 -1.17 -21.31 19.20
C LEU A 66 -2.19 -21.05 18.09
N LEU A 67 -3.48 -21.23 18.36
CA LEU A 67 -4.52 -20.97 17.37
C LEU A 67 -4.58 -19.49 16.97
N THR A 68 -4.32 -18.59 17.91
CA THR A 68 -4.27 -17.14 17.63
C THR A 68 -3.13 -16.79 16.67
N VAL A 69 -1.93 -17.29 16.94
CA VAL A 69 -0.74 -17.06 16.10
C VAL A 69 -0.88 -17.73 14.74
N LEU A 70 -1.39 -18.97 14.69
CA LEU A 70 -1.67 -19.66 13.43
C LEU A 70 -2.75 -18.95 12.61
N GLY A 71 -3.79 -18.41 13.26
CA GLY A 71 -4.80 -17.58 12.61
C GLY A 71 -4.19 -16.32 12.01
N GLY A 72 -3.31 -15.64 12.74
CA GLY A 72 -2.52 -14.52 12.23
C GLY A 72 -1.69 -14.91 11.01
N LEU A 73 -0.89 -15.98 11.10
CA LEU A 73 -0.07 -16.49 10.00
C LEU A 73 -0.90 -16.81 8.74
N LEU A 74 -1.99 -17.55 8.89
CA LEU A 74 -2.88 -17.90 7.78
C LEU A 74 -3.55 -16.67 7.18
N GLY A 75 -3.99 -15.73 8.02
CA GLY A 75 -4.55 -14.46 7.57
C GLY A 75 -3.53 -13.65 6.77
N GLY A 76 -2.27 -13.63 7.20
CA GLY A 76 -1.17 -13.00 6.49
C GLY A 76 -0.82 -13.67 5.16
N LEU A 77 -0.76 -15.00 5.13
CA LEU A 77 -0.47 -15.77 3.91
C LEU A 77 -1.55 -15.58 2.84
N ILE A 78 -2.82 -15.68 3.23
CA ILE A 78 -3.95 -15.55 2.29
C ILE A 78 -4.18 -14.07 1.94
N GLY A 79 -4.17 -13.19 2.95
CA GLY A 79 -4.45 -11.77 2.82
C GLY A 79 -3.33 -10.96 2.15
N GLY A 80 -2.07 -11.39 2.25
CA GLY A 80 -0.90 -10.71 1.67
C GLY A 80 -1.06 -10.34 0.19
N PRO A 81 -1.42 -11.30 -0.69
CA PRO A 81 -1.73 -11.02 -2.10
C PRO A 81 -2.84 -9.99 -2.31
N PHE A 82 -3.91 -10.03 -1.52
CA PHE A 82 -5.01 -9.07 -1.65
C PHE A 82 -4.60 -7.67 -1.18
N LEU A 83 -3.83 -7.59 -0.09
CA LEU A 83 -3.26 -6.34 0.41
C LEU A 83 -2.30 -5.73 -0.61
N SER A 84 -1.46 -6.54 -1.26
CA SER A 84 -0.60 -6.09 -2.35
C SER A 84 -1.40 -5.49 -3.51
N GLY A 85 -2.54 -6.10 -3.88
CA GLY A 85 -3.45 -5.54 -4.89
C GLY A 85 -4.08 -4.20 -4.47
N MET A 86 -4.46 -4.04 -3.20
CA MET A 86 -4.96 -2.77 -2.66
C MET A 86 -3.89 -1.67 -2.67
N ILE A 87 -2.65 -2.03 -2.29
CA ILE A 87 -1.50 -1.13 -2.33
C ILE A 87 -1.22 -0.70 -3.78
N ASP A 88 -1.18 -1.63 -4.74
CA ASP A 88 -1.01 -1.31 -6.17
C ASP A 88 -2.11 -0.37 -6.67
N THR A 89 -3.38 -0.68 -6.36
CA THR A 89 -4.54 0.16 -6.73
C THR A 89 -4.37 1.59 -6.21
N THR A 90 -3.94 1.73 -4.97
CA THR A 90 -3.70 3.04 -4.34
C THR A 90 -2.53 3.77 -5.01
N LEU A 91 -1.42 3.09 -5.25
CA LEU A 91 -0.23 3.69 -5.86
C LEU A 91 -0.47 4.12 -7.31
N ARG A 92 -1.26 3.34 -8.08
CA ARG A 92 -1.71 3.74 -9.42
C ARG A 92 -2.58 4.98 -9.37
N ALA A 93 -3.52 5.04 -8.43
CA ALA A 93 -4.34 6.24 -8.22
C ALA A 93 -3.49 7.44 -7.80
N LEU A 94 -2.48 7.27 -6.94
CA LEU A 94 -1.56 8.35 -6.58
C LEU A 94 -0.74 8.85 -7.79
N ARG A 95 -0.47 7.96 -8.75
CA ARG A 95 0.21 8.24 -10.02
C ARG A 95 -0.71 8.68 -11.15
N ASP A 96 -2.03 8.74 -10.93
CA ASP A 96 -3.02 9.06 -11.96
C ASP A 96 -2.92 8.14 -13.19
N GLU A 97 -2.52 6.88 -12.98
CA GLU A 97 -2.42 5.88 -14.05
C GLU A 97 -3.82 5.51 -14.55
N PRO A 98 -4.10 5.66 -15.86
CA PRO A 98 -5.40 5.31 -16.42
C PRO A 98 -5.60 3.79 -16.46
N GLY A 99 -6.84 3.34 -16.23
CA GLY A 99 -7.20 1.94 -16.43
C GLY A 99 -8.42 1.51 -15.62
N TYR A 100 -9.19 0.56 -16.17
CA TYR A 100 -10.28 -0.04 -15.42
C TYR A 100 -9.73 -0.87 -14.25
N TRP A 101 -10.18 -0.53 -13.03
CA TRP A 101 -9.64 -1.05 -11.77
C TRP A 101 -9.50 -2.58 -11.72
N TRP A 102 -10.44 -3.34 -12.28
CA TRP A 102 -10.41 -4.80 -12.17
C TRP A 102 -9.28 -5.41 -13.01
N HIS A 103 -9.04 -4.86 -14.21
CA HIS A 103 -7.98 -5.35 -15.09
C HIS A 103 -6.61 -5.08 -14.47
N THR A 104 -6.40 -3.88 -13.93
CA THR A 104 -5.16 -3.50 -13.26
C THR A 104 -4.97 -4.29 -11.96
N TYR A 105 -6.00 -4.40 -11.12
CA TYR A 105 -5.98 -5.19 -9.88
C TYR A 105 -5.63 -6.66 -10.15
N LYS A 106 -6.35 -7.31 -11.07
CA LYS A 106 -6.11 -8.72 -11.41
C LYS A 106 -4.70 -8.95 -11.96
N ARG A 107 -4.18 -8.01 -12.75
CA ARG A 107 -2.80 -8.05 -13.26
C ARG A 107 -1.80 -7.96 -12.12
N ALA A 108 -1.92 -6.96 -11.25
CA ALA A 108 -1.03 -6.76 -10.11
C ALA A 108 -1.08 -7.95 -9.15
N TRP A 109 -2.26 -8.48 -8.86
CA TRP A 109 -2.41 -9.67 -8.03
C TRP A 109 -1.67 -10.87 -8.63
N LYS A 110 -1.82 -11.13 -9.94
CA LYS A 110 -1.13 -12.23 -10.63
C LYS A 110 0.39 -12.08 -10.67
N GLN A 111 0.90 -10.86 -10.76
CA GLN A 111 2.33 -10.59 -10.77
C GLN A 111 2.94 -10.76 -9.36
N ASN A 112 2.24 -10.28 -8.34
CA ASN A 112 2.83 -10.07 -7.01
C ASN A 112 2.40 -11.09 -5.95
N TRP A 113 1.44 -11.99 -6.23
CA TRP A 113 0.90 -12.90 -5.21
C TRP A 113 1.99 -13.76 -4.54
N LYS A 114 2.96 -14.28 -5.30
CA LYS A 114 4.04 -15.12 -4.71
C LYS A 114 4.95 -14.32 -3.80
N GLN A 115 5.36 -13.14 -4.25
CA GLN A 115 6.29 -12.28 -3.52
C GLN A 115 5.65 -11.68 -2.26
N SER A 116 4.33 -11.47 -2.28
CA SER A 116 3.56 -10.99 -1.13
C SER A 116 3.27 -12.05 -0.06
N LEU A 117 3.44 -13.35 -0.35
CA LEU A 117 3.20 -14.42 0.63
C LEU A 117 4.07 -14.29 1.87
N LEU A 118 5.39 -14.14 1.71
CA LEU A 118 6.30 -14.10 2.87
C LEU A 118 6.16 -12.81 3.70
N PRO A 119 6.17 -11.59 3.12
CA PRO A 119 5.87 -10.38 3.88
C PRO A 119 4.48 -10.43 4.55
N GLY A 120 3.48 -10.98 3.86
CA GLY A 120 2.15 -11.20 4.40
C GLY A 120 2.15 -12.14 5.60
N ALA A 121 2.80 -13.31 5.48
CA ALA A 121 2.94 -14.29 6.56
C ALA A 121 3.62 -13.70 7.79
N LEU A 122 4.70 -12.94 7.59
CA LEU A 122 5.43 -12.28 8.68
C LEU A 122 4.59 -11.19 9.36
N LEU A 123 3.85 -10.40 8.58
CA LEU A 123 2.88 -9.44 9.13
C LEU A 123 1.78 -10.17 9.93
N GLY A 124 1.26 -11.26 9.40
CA GLY A 124 0.24 -12.08 10.04
C GLY A 124 0.71 -12.69 11.36
N LEU A 125 1.91 -13.29 11.37
CA LEU A 125 2.57 -13.80 12.57
C LEU A 125 2.76 -12.71 13.61
N PHE A 126 3.20 -11.53 13.17
CA PHE A 126 3.35 -10.37 14.03
C PHE A 126 1.98 -10.00 14.64
N VAL A 127 0.97 -9.72 13.84
CA VAL A 127 -0.36 -9.31 14.32
C VAL A 127 -0.98 -10.36 15.24
N GLY A 128 -0.90 -11.65 14.89
CA GLY A 128 -1.42 -12.75 15.70
C GLY A 128 -0.72 -12.84 17.06
N SER A 129 0.62 -12.86 17.07
CA SER A 129 1.42 -12.92 18.30
C SER A 129 1.18 -11.71 19.19
N TRP A 130 1.11 -10.53 18.60
CA TRP A 130 0.85 -9.29 19.33
C TRP A 130 -0.55 -9.23 19.91
N SER A 131 -1.56 -9.68 19.15
CA SER A 131 -2.93 -9.75 19.67
C SER A 131 -3.04 -10.66 20.90
N TRP A 132 -2.36 -11.81 20.88
CA TRP A 132 -2.34 -12.73 22.03
C TRP A 132 -1.58 -12.11 23.21
N MET A 133 -0.39 -11.56 22.95
CA MET A 133 0.45 -10.96 23.97
C MET A 133 -0.26 -9.79 24.68
N LEU A 134 -0.90 -8.89 23.94
CA LEU A 134 -1.62 -7.76 24.51
C LEU A 134 -2.81 -8.20 25.36
N ARG A 135 -3.54 -9.24 24.92
CA ARG A 135 -4.60 -9.86 25.75
C ARG A 135 -4.02 -10.43 27.03
N ALA A 136 -2.93 -11.18 26.95
CA ALA A 136 -2.29 -11.78 28.13
C ALA A 136 -1.79 -10.70 29.11
N GLN A 137 -1.15 -9.63 28.62
CA GLN A 137 -0.72 -8.49 29.43
C GLN A 137 -1.91 -7.78 30.10
N ALA A 138 -3.01 -7.55 29.36
CA ALA A 138 -4.20 -6.94 29.92
C ALA A 138 -4.87 -7.83 30.99
N ALA A 139 -4.95 -9.14 30.73
CA ALA A 139 -5.57 -10.11 31.64
C ALA A 139 -4.74 -10.37 32.91
N ALA A 140 -3.42 -10.20 32.85
CA ALA A 140 -2.54 -10.37 34.01
C ALA A 140 -2.82 -9.35 35.13
N GLY A 141 -3.38 -8.17 34.80
CA GLY A 141 -3.75 -7.14 35.78
C GLY A 141 -2.58 -6.46 36.51
N ASN A 142 -1.34 -6.90 36.27
CA ASN A 142 -0.12 -6.42 36.93
C ASN A 142 1.03 -6.10 35.94
N THR A 143 0.70 -5.91 34.66
CA THR A 143 1.70 -5.59 33.63
C THR A 143 2.37 -4.25 33.91
N SER A 144 3.70 -4.26 33.98
CA SER A 144 4.49 -3.06 34.28
C SER A 144 4.43 -2.02 33.17
N THR A 145 4.60 -0.74 33.51
CA THR A 145 4.66 0.36 32.54
C THR A 145 5.73 0.13 31.47
N MET A 146 6.88 -0.42 31.84
CA MET A 146 7.97 -0.73 30.90
C MET A 146 7.55 -1.76 29.85
N MET A 147 6.78 -2.78 30.23
CA MET A 147 6.25 -3.77 29.28
C MET A 147 5.25 -3.15 28.31
N TRP A 148 4.40 -2.23 28.76
CA TRP A 148 3.51 -1.48 27.88
C TRP A 148 4.28 -0.60 26.89
N VAL A 149 5.32 0.10 27.35
CA VAL A 149 6.17 0.93 26.48
C VAL A 149 6.89 0.08 25.45
N ALA A 150 7.51 -1.04 25.86
CA ALA A 150 8.14 -1.98 24.93
C ALA A 150 7.12 -2.54 23.92
N SER A 151 5.89 -2.77 24.37
CA SER A 151 4.78 -3.22 23.53
C SER A 151 4.47 -2.19 22.44
N LEU A 152 4.24 -0.93 22.82
CA LEU A 152 3.95 0.14 21.87
C LEU A 152 5.12 0.41 20.90
N ALA A 153 6.36 0.34 21.40
CA ALA A 153 7.56 0.48 20.56
C ALA A 153 7.66 -0.65 19.51
N GLY A 154 7.37 -1.89 19.88
CA GLY A 154 7.35 -3.02 18.95
C GLY A 154 6.27 -2.89 17.87
N ILE A 155 5.07 -2.42 18.25
CA ILE A 155 3.99 -2.09 17.30
C ILE A 155 4.44 -1.03 16.32
N PHE A 156 5.06 0.05 16.81
CA PHE A 156 5.57 1.11 15.96
C PHE A 156 6.62 0.60 14.96
N VAL A 157 7.65 -0.12 15.45
CA VAL A 157 8.74 -0.63 14.61
C VAL A 157 8.21 -1.53 13.50
N CYS A 158 7.39 -2.51 13.84
CA CYS A 158 6.88 -3.47 12.85
C CYS A 158 5.87 -2.83 11.90
N THR A 159 4.94 -2.02 12.40
CA THR A 159 3.97 -1.33 11.52
C THR A 159 4.68 -0.41 10.54
N GLY A 160 5.67 0.36 11.02
CA GLY A 160 6.47 1.22 10.15
C GLY A 160 7.29 0.42 9.13
N PHE A 161 7.97 -0.65 9.56
CA PHE A 161 8.78 -1.48 8.67
C PHE A 161 7.93 -2.18 7.60
N PHE A 162 6.82 -2.82 7.99
CA PHE A 162 5.93 -3.51 7.05
C PHE A 162 5.25 -2.55 6.08
N SER A 163 4.95 -1.31 6.50
CA SER A 163 4.40 -0.30 5.59
C SER A 163 5.34 -0.02 4.41
N TRP A 164 6.64 0.12 4.67
CA TRP A 164 7.64 0.29 3.62
C TRP A 164 7.89 -0.99 2.82
N LEU A 165 7.94 -2.15 3.47
CA LEU A 165 8.17 -3.43 2.81
C LEU A 165 7.04 -3.76 1.82
N LEU A 166 5.79 -3.66 2.27
CA LEU A 166 4.62 -4.03 1.47
C LEU A 166 4.33 -3.00 0.37
N ALA A 167 4.64 -1.71 0.57
CA ALA A 167 4.53 -0.69 -0.47
C ALA A 167 5.41 -0.99 -1.68
N GLN A 168 6.58 -1.61 -1.46
CA GLN A 168 7.52 -1.92 -2.53
C GLN A 168 7.13 -3.15 -3.35
N VAL A 169 6.42 -4.12 -2.77
CA VAL A 169 6.08 -5.38 -3.45
C VAL A 169 5.43 -5.17 -4.82
N PRO A 170 4.41 -4.31 -4.97
CA PRO A 170 3.85 -4.02 -6.30
C PRO A 170 4.58 -2.93 -7.10
N LEU A 171 5.61 -2.29 -6.53
CA LEU A 171 6.33 -1.19 -7.19
C LEU A 171 7.62 -1.63 -7.88
N VAL A 172 8.37 -2.53 -7.26
CA VAL A 172 9.73 -2.86 -7.70
C VAL A 172 9.97 -4.37 -7.70
N ASP A 173 10.53 -4.84 -8.81
CA ASP A 173 10.88 -6.24 -9.04
C ASP A 173 12.25 -6.57 -8.42
N LEU A 174 12.33 -6.57 -7.09
CA LEU A 174 13.56 -6.88 -6.34
C LEU A 174 13.38 -8.11 -5.44
N PRO A 175 14.44 -8.91 -5.20
CA PRO A 175 14.36 -10.04 -4.28
C PRO A 175 14.04 -9.58 -2.85
N LEU A 176 13.31 -10.40 -2.09
CA LEU A 176 12.80 -10.03 -0.75
C LEU A 176 13.86 -9.51 0.24
N PRO A 177 15.09 -10.05 0.31
CA PRO A 177 16.13 -9.49 1.18
C PRO A 177 16.49 -8.05 0.82
N GLN A 178 16.48 -7.71 -0.47
CA GLN A 178 16.73 -6.35 -0.93
C GLN A 178 15.54 -5.43 -0.60
N LEU A 179 14.30 -5.90 -0.75
CA LEU A 179 13.12 -5.15 -0.30
C LEU A 179 13.16 -4.87 1.21
N ALA A 180 13.53 -5.86 2.01
CA ALA A 180 13.67 -5.72 3.46
C ALA A 180 14.77 -4.72 3.83
N LYS A 181 15.93 -4.80 3.17
CA LYS A 181 17.02 -3.82 3.33
C LYS A 181 16.55 -2.41 2.98
N ASN A 182 15.90 -2.23 1.83
CA ASN A 182 15.35 -0.96 1.38
C ASN A 182 14.30 -0.44 2.37
N ALA A 183 13.40 -1.31 2.86
CA ALA A 183 12.39 -0.94 3.85
C ALA A 183 13.02 -0.45 5.15
N GLY A 184 14.09 -1.10 5.63
CA GLY A 184 14.86 -0.65 6.79
C GLY A 184 15.51 0.71 6.55
N LEU A 185 16.15 0.91 5.40
CA LEU A 185 16.75 2.20 5.04
C LEU A 185 15.69 3.32 4.96
N MET A 186 14.52 3.05 4.38
CA MET A 186 13.43 4.03 4.30
C MET A 186 12.78 4.29 5.65
N PHE A 187 12.67 3.28 6.51
CA PHE A 187 12.17 3.43 7.88
C PHE A 187 12.94 4.53 8.62
N PHE A 188 14.27 4.48 8.59
CA PHE A 188 15.14 5.45 9.25
C PHE A 188 15.33 6.74 8.42
N GLY A 189 15.51 6.63 7.11
CA GLY A 189 15.75 7.76 6.21
C GLY A 189 14.56 8.71 6.07
N PHE A 190 13.34 8.21 6.32
CA PHE A 190 12.10 9.00 6.30
C PHE A 190 11.33 8.90 7.62
N PHE A 191 12.05 8.91 8.74
CA PHE A 191 11.49 8.65 10.07
C PHE A 191 10.21 9.44 10.41
N PRO A 192 10.08 10.77 10.13
CA PRO A 192 8.82 11.49 10.40
C PRO A 192 7.62 10.93 9.63
N ARG A 193 7.83 10.45 8.40
CA ARG A 193 6.79 9.82 7.57
C ARG A 193 6.46 8.43 8.09
N THR A 194 7.48 7.67 8.47
CA THR A 194 7.32 6.36 9.13
C THR A 194 6.49 6.49 10.40
N LEU A 195 6.80 7.48 11.25
CA LEU A 195 6.08 7.77 12.48
C LEU A 195 4.62 8.13 12.20
N ALA A 196 4.36 9.06 11.28
CA ALA A 196 3.01 9.47 10.93
C ALA A 196 2.17 8.30 10.37
N ALA A 197 2.72 7.51 9.45
CA ALA A 197 2.02 6.36 8.87
C ALA A 197 1.78 5.24 9.89
N ALA A 198 2.78 4.92 10.72
CA ALA A 198 2.66 3.87 11.73
C ALA A 198 1.65 4.26 12.83
N LEU A 199 1.65 5.51 13.28
CA LEU A 199 0.67 6.02 14.25
C LEU A 199 -0.74 5.99 13.67
N LEU A 200 -0.93 6.48 12.43
CA LEU A 200 -2.21 6.41 11.73
C LEU A 200 -2.75 4.97 11.68
N LEU A 201 -1.91 4.03 11.24
CA LEU A 201 -2.30 2.62 11.12
C LEU A 201 -2.60 2.01 12.50
N ALA A 202 -1.75 2.24 13.49
CA ALA A 202 -1.95 1.73 14.84
C ALA A 202 -3.23 2.28 15.49
N VAL A 203 -3.51 3.58 15.33
CA VAL A 203 -4.72 4.21 15.86
C VAL A 203 -5.96 3.69 15.13
N TYR A 204 -5.94 3.65 13.79
CA TYR A 204 -7.09 3.17 13.02
C TYR A 204 -7.45 1.73 13.38
N TRP A 205 -6.47 0.82 13.36
CA TRP A 205 -6.70 -0.59 13.68
C TRP A 205 -6.98 -0.80 15.17
N GLY A 206 -6.28 -0.10 16.06
CA GLY A 206 -6.51 -0.16 17.50
C GLY A 206 -7.93 0.26 17.87
N LEU A 207 -8.41 1.38 17.34
CA LEU A 207 -9.79 1.82 17.53
C LEU A 207 -10.79 0.84 16.91
N THR A 208 -10.55 0.40 15.66
CA THR A 208 -11.46 -0.54 14.98
C THR A 208 -11.64 -1.84 15.76
N LEU A 209 -10.57 -2.37 16.37
CA LEU A 209 -10.61 -3.60 17.14
C LEU A 209 -11.11 -3.41 18.58
N LEU A 210 -10.89 -2.25 19.19
CA LEU A 210 -11.39 -1.93 20.54
C LEU A 210 -12.91 -1.68 20.54
N TYR A 211 -13.48 -1.20 19.43
CA TYR A 211 -14.88 -0.82 19.30
C TYR A 211 -15.82 -2.01 18.98
N LEU A 212 -15.73 -3.12 19.73
CA LEU A 212 -16.74 -4.18 19.66
C LEU A 212 -18.05 -3.67 20.30
N PRO A 213 -19.24 -3.83 19.68
CA PRO A 213 -19.59 -4.66 18.51
C PRO A 213 -19.55 -3.96 17.13
N PHE A 214 -19.24 -2.67 17.08
CA PHE A 214 -19.31 -1.86 15.86
C PHE A 214 -18.16 -2.09 14.87
N THR A 215 -17.15 -2.87 15.24
CA THR A 215 -16.02 -3.26 14.37
C THR A 215 -16.45 -3.70 12.97
N ILE A 216 -17.51 -4.52 12.86
CA ILE A 216 -18.01 -5.01 11.56
C ILE A 216 -18.50 -3.84 10.71
N ILE A 217 -19.25 -2.91 11.28
CA ILE A 217 -19.78 -1.74 10.56
C ILE A 217 -18.63 -0.84 10.11
N THR A 218 -17.64 -0.60 10.98
CA THR A 218 -16.43 0.16 10.65
C THR A 218 -15.65 -0.48 9.50
N LEU A 219 -15.47 -1.81 9.52
CA LEU A 219 -14.79 -2.54 8.44
C LEU A 219 -15.56 -2.51 7.13
N LEU A 220 -16.89 -2.57 7.17
CA LEU A 220 -17.72 -2.48 5.97
C LEU A 220 -17.76 -1.06 5.39
N ALA A 221 -17.71 -0.02 6.21
CA ALA A 221 -17.73 1.37 5.76
C ALA A 221 -16.35 1.87 5.30
N PHE A 222 -15.32 1.66 6.13
CA PHE A 222 -14.00 2.27 5.96
C PHE A 222 -12.90 1.26 5.63
N GLY A 223 -13.08 0.00 6.03
CA GLY A 223 -12.29 -1.16 5.60
C GLY A 223 -10.78 -0.98 5.63
N PHE A 224 -10.10 -1.60 4.67
CA PHE A 224 -8.67 -1.42 4.44
C PHE A 224 -8.35 -0.16 3.63
N TRP A 225 -9.32 0.35 2.86
CA TRP A 225 -9.02 1.42 1.92
C TRP A 225 -8.61 2.71 2.59
N LEU A 226 -9.34 3.14 3.63
CA LEU A 226 -9.10 4.41 4.30
C LEU A 226 -7.70 4.48 4.91
N PRO A 227 -7.26 3.51 5.75
CA PRO A 227 -5.92 3.55 6.32
C PRO A 227 -4.83 3.40 5.26
N VAL A 228 -5.02 2.54 4.25
CA VAL A 228 -3.99 2.30 3.21
C VAL A 228 -3.79 3.52 2.32
N VAL A 229 -4.87 4.19 1.90
CA VAL A 229 -4.80 5.41 1.08
C VAL A 229 -4.04 6.50 1.83
N ILE A 230 -4.42 6.79 3.07
CA ILE A 230 -3.79 7.85 3.84
C ILE A 230 -2.33 7.49 4.18
N ALA A 231 -2.05 6.25 4.56
CA ALA A 231 -0.68 5.79 4.80
C ALA A 231 0.20 5.94 3.55
N LEU A 232 -0.29 5.52 2.38
CA LEU A 232 0.47 5.64 1.14
C LEU A 232 0.60 7.10 0.69
N MET A 233 -0.36 7.99 0.94
CA MET A 233 -0.17 9.42 0.72
C MET A 233 0.97 10.00 1.57
N ILE A 234 1.15 9.52 2.80
CA ILE A 234 2.25 9.92 3.69
C ILE A 234 3.60 9.39 3.17
N LEU A 235 3.63 8.13 2.71
CA LEU A 235 4.86 7.43 2.32
C LEU A 235 5.29 7.70 0.87
N TYR A 236 4.35 8.02 -0.02
CA TYR A 236 4.58 8.15 -1.47
C TYR A 236 5.69 9.13 -1.83
N PRO A 237 5.82 10.33 -1.22
CA PRO A 237 6.94 11.21 -1.52
C PRO A 237 8.32 10.60 -1.18
N GLY A 238 8.39 9.70 -0.19
CA GLY A 238 9.60 8.94 0.10
C GLY A 238 9.88 7.87 -0.95
N LEU A 239 8.83 7.15 -1.38
CA LEU A 239 8.91 6.16 -2.47
C LEU A 239 9.36 6.81 -3.78
N ASP A 240 8.78 7.96 -4.13
CA ASP A 240 9.15 8.71 -5.33
C ASP A 240 10.60 9.20 -5.27
N LYS A 241 11.05 9.74 -4.14
CA LYS A 241 12.43 10.19 -3.97
C LYS A 241 13.45 9.06 -4.21
N VAL A 242 13.14 7.84 -3.76
CA VAL A 242 14.04 6.68 -3.85
C VAL A 242 13.96 6.00 -5.22
N PHE A 243 12.75 5.82 -5.76
CA PHE A 243 12.54 5.01 -6.96
C PHE A 243 12.27 5.83 -8.24
N LYS A 244 12.27 7.17 -8.15
CA LYS A 244 12.04 8.08 -9.29
C LYS A 244 10.74 7.75 -10.03
N LEU A 245 9.67 7.55 -9.26
CA LEU A 245 8.40 7.04 -9.77
C LEU A 245 7.74 8.04 -10.73
N GLU A 246 7.86 9.34 -10.45
CA GLU A 246 7.28 10.38 -11.28
C GLU A 246 8.04 10.58 -12.59
N GLU A 247 9.36 10.53 -12.55
CA GLU A 247 10.24 10.64 -13.72
C GLU A 247 10.05 9.44 -14.68
N THR A 248 9.97 8.24 -14.11
CA THR A 248 9.70 7.03 -14.92
C THR A 248 8.31 7.02 -15.52
N LEU A 249 7.32 7.61 -14.83
CA LEU A 249 5.97 7.75 -15.33
C LEU A 249 5.87 8.79 -16.45
N SER A 250 6.50 9.97 -16.29
CA SER A 250 6.50 11.00 -17.34
C SER A 250 7.16 10.49 -18.61
N ALA A 251 8.33 9.84 -18.50
CA ALA A 251 9.03 9.28 -19.65
C ALA A 251 8.18 8.26 -20.43
N ARG A 252 7.40 7.42 -19.73
CA ARG A 252 6.47 6.47 -20.37
C ARG A 252 5.32 7.18 -21.08
N ARG A 253 4.76 8.22 -20.46
CA ARG A 253 3.66 9.00 -21.04
C ARG A 253 4.12 9.74 -22.30
N ASP A 254 5.32 10.31 -22.28
CA ASP A 254 5.88 11.03 -23.43
C ASP A 254 6.11 10.06 -24.59
N ALA A 255 6.66 8.87 -24.32
CA ALA A 255 6.81 7.81 -25.32
C ALA A 255 5.47 7.34 -25.92
N GLU A 256 4.41 7.16 -25.11
CA GLU A 256 3.07 6.81 -25.61
C GLU A 256 2.46 7.92 -26.49
N ILE A 257 2.75 9.19 -26.18
CA ILE A 257 2.29 10.32 -26.99
C ILE A 257 3.04 10.33 -28.33
N GLU A 258 4.36 10.14 -28.33
CA GLU A 258 5.17 10.06 -29.54
C GLU A 258 4.72 8.92 -30.46
N GLU A 259 4.44 7.74 -29.90
CA GLU A 259 3.92 6.59 -30.66
C GLU A 259 2.57 6.91 -31.31
N ARG A 260 1.63 7.52 -30.57
CA ARG A 260 0.33 7.94 -31.13
C ARG A 260 0.47 9.04 -32.18
N ILE A 261 1.43 9.95 -32.03
CA ILE A 261 1.73 10.97 -33.05
C ILE A 261 2.26 10.27 -34.31
N ALA A 262 3.19 9.32 -34.17
CA ALA A 262 3.73 8.56 -35.31
C ALA A 262 2.63 7.75 -36.03
N GLU A 263 1.73 7.09 -35.30
CA GLU A 263 0.59 6.36 -35.88
C GLU A 263 -0.43 7.27 -36.58
N SER A 264 -0.57 8.52 -36.14
CA SER A 264 -1.52 9.49 -36.70
C SER A 264 -0.96 10.31 -37.86
N GLN A 265 0.33 10.20 -38.18
CA GLN A 265 0.89 10.84 -39.36
C GLN A 265 0.38 10.16 -40.65
N PRO A 266 -0.24 10.90 -41.58
CA PRO A 266 -0.74 10.32 -42.82
C PRO A 266 0.43 9.83 -43.69
N THR A 267 0.39 8.55 -44.08
CA THR A 267 1.30 7.99 -45.09
C THR A 267 0.96 8.59 -46.45
N PHE A 268 1.67 9.65 -46.85
CA PHE A 268 1.61 10.16 -48.21
C PHE A 268 2.30 9.14 -49.14
N HIS A 269 1.53 8.17 -49.62
CA HIS A 269 1.93 7.36 -50.76
C HIS A 269 1.94 8.25 -52.01
N ASN A 270 3.10 8.82 -52.34
CA ASN A 270 3.34 9.42 -53.64
C ASN A 270 3.22 8.31 -54.71
N LYS A 271 2.18 8.40 -55.53
CA LYS A 271 2.03 7.67 -56.79
C LYS A 271 2.58 8.50 -57.93
#